data_AF-A0A7C1PQH4-F1
#
_entry.id   AF-A0A7C1PQH4-F1
#
_cell.length_a   1.000
_cell.length_b   1.000
_cell.length_c   1.000
_cell.angle_alpha   90.00
_cell.angle_beta   90.00
_cell.angle_gamma   90.00
#
_symmetry.space_group_name_H-M   'P 1'
#
loop_
_entity.id
_entity.type
_entity.pdbx_description
1 polymer ?
#
loop_
_entity_poly.entity_id
_entity_poly.type
_entity_poly.pdbx_seq_one_letter_code
_entity_poly.pdbx_strand_id
1 'polypeptide(L)'
;MIDDPEKRKYPRVSPGVNFGVMVQHVDKKDREYYKGIIKNVSLGGMSIDTDHLPPKGSMVVIQFRSNKEGDERPVIAKGLVCWTQKWKRPHGMGIDFIEFEGLGNTPFKEWFKKHFQSQ
;
A
#
# COMPACT_ATOMS: atom_id res chain seq x y z
N MET A 1 0.84 -3.50 -20.06
CA MET A 1 0.07 -4.67 -19.58
C MET A 1 -1.35 -4.20 -19.39
N ILE A 2 -2.29 -4.83 -20.09
CA ILE A 2 -3.72 -4.58 -19.93
C ILE A 2 -4.12 -5.23 -18.60
N ASP A 3 -4.78 -4.44 -17.78
CA ASP A 3 -5.13 -4.79 -16.41
C ASP A 3 -6.40 -5.66 -16.44
N ASP A 4 -6.22 -6.98 -16.54
CA ASP A 4 -7.33 -7.94 -16.67
C ASP A 4 -8.08 -8.08 -15.32
N PRO A 5 -9.34 -7.61 -15.22
CA PRO A 5 -10.08 -7.64 -13.96
C PRO A 5 -10.47 -9.06 -13.53
N GLU A 6 -10.56 -10.03 -14.44
CA GLU A 6 -11.04 -11.39 -14.13
C GLU A 6 -10.01 -12.23 -13.37
N LYS A 7 -8.71 -11.90 -13.48
CA LYS A 7 -7.64 -12.59 -12.75
C LYS A 7 -7.44 -12.11 -11.31
N ARG A 8 -8.18 -11.09 -10.89
CA ARG A 8 -7.98 -10.44 -9.58
C ARG A 8 -8.85 -11.08 -8.50
N LYS A 9 -8.19 -11.57 -7.45
CA LYS A 9 -8.88 -12.10 -6.25
C LYS A 9 -9.66 -11.04 -5.47
N TYR A 10 -9.22 -9.78 -5.52
CA TYR A 10 -9.85 -8.68 -4.80
C TYR A 10 -10.00 -7.43 -5.69
N PRO A 11 -11.16 -6.75 -5.66
CA PRO A 11 -11.32 -5.47 -6.34
C PRO A 11 -10.39 -4.42 -5.72
N ARG A 12 -9.86 -3.55 -6.57
CA ARG A 12 -9.02 -2.41 -6.16
C ARG A 12 -9.87 -1.15 -6.11
N VAL A 13 -9.67 -0.36 -5.07
CA VAL A 13 -10.32 0.93 -4.88
C VAL A 13 -9.27 2.01 -5.11
N SER A 14 -9.61 2.99 -5.93
CA SER A 14 -8.86 4.23 -6.11
C SER A 14 -9.69 5.35 -5.49
N PRO A 15 -9.59 5.61 -4.18
CA PRO A 15 -10.58 6.42 -3.46
C PRO A 15 -10.49 7.93 -3.76
N GLY A 16 -9.81 8.34 -4.83
CA GLY A 16 -9.79 9.73 -5.33
C GLY A 16 -9.01 10.72 -4.46
N VAL A 17 -8.21 10.24 -3.50
CA VAL A 17 -7.52 11.05 -2.50
C VAL A 17 -6.04 10.69 -2.41
N ASN A 18 -5.21 11.68 -2.09
CA ASN A 18 -3.77 11.49 -1.90
C ASN A 18 -3.51 10.73 -0.59
N PHE A 19 -2.77 9.63 -0.66
CA PHE A 19 -2.23 8.96 0.53
C PHE A 19 -0.72 9.10 0.55
N GLY A 20 -0.18 9.41 1.72
CA GLY A 20 1.25 9.29 1.97
C GLY A 20 1.58 7.88 2.41
N VAL A 21 2.54 7.25 1.74
CA VAL A 21 3.19 6.04 2.22
C VAL A 21 4.59 6.37 2.70
N MET A 22 4.96 5.80 3.85
CA MET A 22 6.36 5.63 4.25
C MET A 22 6.76 4.18 4.11
N VAL A 23 7.82 3.94 3.34
CA VAL A 23 8.40 2.61 3.14
C VAL A 23 9.61 2.46 4.07
N GLN A 24 9.64 1.40 4.87
CA GLN A 24 10.81 0.98 5.64
C GLN A 24 11.26 -0.41 5.18
N HIS A 25 12.54 -0.57 4.89
CA HIS A 25 13.15 -1.84 4.54
C HIS A 25 13.38 -2.70 5.79
N VAL A 26 13.20 -4.01 5.68
CA VAL A 26 13.41 -4.93 6.81
C VAL A 26 14.89 -5.32 6.97
N ASP A 27 15.67 -5.32 5.89
CA ASP A 27 17.04 -5.84 5.88
C ASP A 27 18.13 -4.78 6.12
N LYS A 28 17.79 -3.49 6.14
CA LYS A 28 18.76 -2.42 6.43
C LYS A 28 18.66 -2.03 7.91
N LYS A 29 19.81 -2.05 8.61
CA LYS A 29 19.95 -1.44 9.95
C LYS A 29 19.64 0.06 9.93
N ASP A 30 19.85 0.70 8.78
CA ASP A 30 19.47 2.09 8.53
C ASP A 30 18.06 2.18 7.95
N ARG A 31 17.18 2.90 8.64
CA ARG A 31 15.83 3.22 8.16
C ARG A 31 15.94 4.28 7.07
N GLU A 32 15.92 3.86 5.81
CA GLU A 32 15.74 4.78 4.69
C GLU A 32 14.25 5.07 4.52
N TYR A 33 13.87 6.34 4.66
CA TYR A 33 12.48 6.78 4.60
C TYR A 33 12.15 7.31 3.20
N TYR A 34 11.20 6.66 2.53
CA TYR A 34 10.73 7.10 1.21
C TYR A 34 9.27 7.54 1.25
N LYS A 35 8.96 8.61 0.54
CA LYS A 35 7.59 9.08 0.32
C LYS A 35 7.04 8.48 -0.97
N GLY A 36 5.75 8.16 -0.97
CA GLY A 36 5.03 7.70 -2.16
C GLY A 36 3.53 7.99 -2.08
N ILE A 37 2.85 7.81 -3.21
CA ILE A 37 1.40 8.00 -3.38
C ILE A 37 0.75 6.65 -3.66
N ILE A 38 -0.26 6.26 -2.87
CA ILE A 38 -1.06 5.06 -3.17
C ILE A 38 -1.93 5.36 -4.39
N LYS A 39 -1.73 4.62 -5.48
CA LYS A 39 -2.57 4.68 -6.68
C LYS A 39 -3.87 3.91 -6.53
N ASN A 40 -3.79 2.76 -5.87
CA ASN A 40 -4.94 1.93 -5.56
C ASN A 40 -4.60 0.98 -4.43
N VAL A 41 -5.63 0.53 -3.71
CA VAL A 41 -5.53 -0.43 -2.61
C VAL A 41 -6.65 -1.45 -2.70
N SER A 42 -6.38 -2.68 -2.29
CA SER A 42 -7.32 -3.78 -2.18
C SER A 42 -7.14 -4.49 -0.84
N LEU A 43 -7.95 -5.53 -0.60
CA LEU A 43 -7.75 -6.40 0.56
C LEU A 43 -6.43 -7.18 0.53
N GLY A 44 -5.85 -7.40 -0.66
CA GLY A 44 -4.64 -8.22 -0.82
C GLY A 44 -3.34 -7.44 -1.01
N GLY A 45 -3.42 -6.17 -1.39
CA GLY A 45 -2.25 -5.39 -1.73
C GLY A 45 -2.55 -3.98 -2.19
N MET A 46 -1.51 -3.21 -2.46
CA MET A 46 -1.59 -1.85 -2.98
C MET A 46 -0.60 -1.58 -4.10
N SER A 47 -0.91 -0.60 -4.95
CA SER A 47 0.02 -0.04 -5.93
C SER A 47 0.43 1.36 -5.49
N ILE A 48 1.73 1.64 -5.55
CA ILE A 48 2.34 2.89 -5.07
C ILE A 48 3.18 3.51 -6.19
N ASP A 49 3.05 4.82 -6.34
CA ASP A 49 3.98 5.66 -7.08
C ASP A 49 5.02 6.25 -6.13
N THR A 50 6.31 6.11 -6.43
CA THR A 50 7.40 6.60 -5.58
C THR A 50 8.67 6.86 -6.41
N ASP A 51 9.58 7.67 -5.88
CA ASP A 51 10.87 7.93 -6.50
C ASP A 51 11.91 6.85 -6.18
N HIS A 52 11.65 6.00 -5.17
CA HIS A 52 12.54 4.90 -4.79
C HIS A 52 11.87 3.54 -4.93
N LEU A 53 12.48 2.65 -5.71
CA LEU A 53 11.95 1.32 -5.97
C LEU A 53 12.84 0.24 -5.35
N PRO A 54 12.43 -0.36 -4.22
CA PRO A 54 13.01 -1.61 -3.76
C PRO A 54 12.92 -2.67 -4.86
N PRO A 55 13.87 -3.61 -4.95
CA PRO A 55 13.77 -4.75 -5.86
C PRO A 55 12.49 -5.56 -5.64
N LYS A 56 11.96 -6.16 -6.70
CA LYS A 56 10.92 -7.19 -6.58
C LYS A 56 11.39 -8.30 -5.64
N GLY A 57 10.51 -8.77 -4.76
CA GLY A 57 10.81 -9.75 -3.71
C GLY A 57 11.33 -9.13 -2.41
N SER A 58 11.56 -7.80 -2.37
CA SER A 58 11.93 -7.15 -1.12
C SER A 58 10.75 -7.09 -0.16
N MET A 59 11.04 -7.27 1.12
CA MET A 59 10.06 -7.08 2.18
C MET A 59 10.10 -5.62 2.67
N VAL A 60 8.91 -5.03 2.80
CA VAL A 60 8.71 -3.60 3.07
C VAL A 60 7.65 -3.41 4.14
N VAL A 61 7.86 -2.39 4.96
CA VAL A 61 6.88 -1.90 5.94
C VAL A 61 6.32 -0.58 5.43
N ILE A 62 5.00 -0.47 5.38
CA ILE A 62 4.27 0.64 4.79
C ILE A 62 3.42 1.25 5.87
N GLN A 63 3.61 2.53 6.13
CA GLN A 63 2.72 3.29 6.98
C GLN A 63 1.82 4.17 6.13
N PHE A 64 0.50 4.01 6.26
CA PHE A 64 -0.49 4.79 5.52
C PHE A 64 -1.69 5.12 6.41
N ARG A 65 -2.50 6.09 6.01
CA ARG A 65 -3.68 6.56 6.74
C ARG A 65 -4.92 6.42 5.87
N SER A 66 -6.10 6.35 6.48
CA SER A 66 -7.32 6.60 5.72
C SER A 66 -7.47 8.09 5.44
N ASN A 67 -8.38 8.42 4.52
CA ASN A 67 -8.78 9.79 4.21
C ASN A 67 -10.04 10.21 4.97
N LYS A 68 -10.48 9.41 5.94
CA LYS A 68 -11.70 9.67 6.70
C LYS A 68 -11.39 10.71 7.77
N GLU A 69 -12.23 11.75 7.84
CA GLU A 69 -12.08 12.80 8.84
C GLU A 69 -12.12 12.20 10.26
N GLY A 70 -11.19 12.62 11.12
CA GLY A 70 -11.02 12.11 12.47
C GLY A 70 -10.23 10.79 12.62
N ASP A 71 -9.79 10.16 11.52
CA ASP A 71 -8.91 8.99 11.58
C ASP A 71 -7.44 9.37 11.44
N GLU A 72 -6.83 9.75 12.57
CA GLU A 72 -5.42 10.16 12.61
C GLU A 72 -4.44 9.00 12.77
N ARG A 73 -4.94 7.79 13.08
CA ARG A 73 -4.10 6.64 13.40
C ARG A 73 -3.58 5.98 12.12
N PRO A 74 -2.27 5.92 11.92
CA PRO A 74 -1.70 5.22 10.78
C PRO A 74 -1.84 3.71 10.92
N VAL A 75 -2.19 3.05 9.83
CA VAL A 75 -2.07 1.61 9.66
C VAL A 75 -0.67 1.30 9.17
N ILE A 76 -0.05 0.31 9.79
CA ILE A 76 1.25 -0.21 9.38
C ILE A 76 0.99 -1.56 8.71
N ALA A 77 1.48 -1.76 7.50
CA ALA A 77 1.39 -3.03 6.79
C ALA A 77 2.79 -3.53 6.44
N LYS A 78 3.09 -4.79 6.71
CA LYS A 78 4.26 -5.44 6.09
C LYS A 78 3.82 -6.16 4.83
N GLY A 79 4.64 -6.10 3.79
CA GLY A 79 4.30 -6.66 2.49
C GLY A 79 5.52 -6.97 1.64
N LEU A 80 5.27 -7.68 0.54
CA LEU A 80 6.28 -8.08 -0.44
C LEU A 80 6.11 -7.26 -1.71
N VAL A 81 7.20 -6.70 -2.24
CA VAL A 81 7.18 -6.05 -3.55
C VAL A 81 6.97 -7.10 -4.65
N CYS A 82 5.79 -7.13 -5.28
CA CYS A 82 5.43 -8.15 -6.27
C CYS A 82 5.72 -7.72 -7.72
N TRP A 83 5.80 -6.42 -8.00
CA TRP A 83 6.26 -5.87 -9.27
C TRP A 83 6.79 -4.44 -9.12
N THR A 84 7.61 -4.00 -10.08
CA THR A 84 8.15 -2.62 -10.17
C THR A 84 8.10 -2.12 -11.61
N GLN A 85 7.84 -0.83 -11.82
CA GLN A 85 7.81 -0.16 -13.11
C GLN A 85 8.79 1.03 -13.10
N LYS A 86 9.96 0.85 -13.71
CA LYS A 86 11.05 1.85 -13.76
C LYS A 86 10.95 2.80 -14.97
N TRP A 87 10.27 2.40 -16.04
CA TRP A 87 10.30 3.09 -17.33
C TRP A 87 9.35 4.29 -17.45
N LYS A 88 8.45 4.48 -16.48
CA LYS A 88 7.52 5.61 -16.42
C LYS A 88 7.77 6.37 -15.12
N ARG A 89 7.60 7.71 -15.16
CA ARG A 89 7.58 8.55 -13.96
C ARG A 89 6.13 8.98 -13.61
N PRO A 90 5.74 8.98 -12.33
CA PRO A 90 6.51 8.47 -11.18
C PRO A 90 6.73 6.96 -11.33
N HIS A 91 7.81 6.44 -10.73
CA HIS A 91 8.04 5.00 -10.77
C HIS A 91 6.96 4.29 -9.96
N GLY A 92 6.55 3.10 -10.41
CA GLY A 92 5.48 2.35 -9.77
C GLY A 92 5.98 1.08 -9.09
N MET A 93 5.35 0.67 -8.00
CA MET A 93 5.48 -0.69 -7.46
C MET A 93 4.16 -1.23 -6.97
N GLY A 94 4.05 -2.56 -7.00
CA GLY A 94 2.98 -3.29 -6.35
C GLY A 94 3.47 -4.02 -5.12
N ILE A 95 2.63 -4.08 -4.12
CA ILE A 95 2.93 -4.69 -2.84
C ILE A 95 1.78 -5.61 -2.48
N ASP A 96 2.11 -6.88 -2.20
CA ASP A 96 1.18 -7.85 -1.62
C ASP A 96 1.31 -7.82 -0.10
N PHE A 97 0.20 -7.65 0.60
CA PHE A 97 0.18 -7.56 2.06
C PHE A 97 0.41 -8.93 2.70
N ILE A 98 1.20 -8.92 3.78
CA ILE A 98 1.47 -10.09 4.61
C ILE A 98 0.78 -9.93 5.96
N GLU A 99 0.99 -8.79 6.62
CA GLU A 99 0.48 -8.54 7.96
C GLU A 99 0.22 -7.05 8.19
N PHE A 100 -0.58 -6.77 9.21
CA PHE A 100 -0.99 -5.42 9.59
C PHE A 100 -0.83 -5.20 11.08
N GLU A 101 -0.40 -4.00 11.43
CA GLU A 101 -0.28 -3.48 12.79
C GLU A 101 -1.01 -2.12 12.88
N GLY A 102 -1.34 -1.68 14.09
CA GLY A 102 -2.06 -0.42 14.32
C GLY A 102 -3.58 -0.48 14.13
N LEU A 103 -4.14 -1.64 13.81
CA LEU A 103 -5.60 -1.86 13.67
C LEU A 103 -6.32 -2.16 15.00
N GLY A 104 -5.58 -2.31 16.10
CA GLY A 104 -6.12 -2.80 17.36
C GLY A 104 -6.74 -4.19 17.20
N ASN A 105 -7.97 -4.38 17.69
CA ASN A 105 -8.72 -5.63 17.53
C ASN A 105 -9.56 -5.69 16.24
N THR A 106 -9.47 -4.69 15.36
CA THR A 106 -10.29 -4.62 14.15
C THR A 106 -9.64 -5.42 13.02
N PRO A 107 -10.32 -6.42 12.43
CA PRO A 107 -9.81 -7.10 11.24
C PRO A 107 -9.58 -6.12 10.08
N PHE A 108 -8.49 -6.29 9.33
CA PHE A 108 -8.18 -5.40 8.20
C PHE A 108 -9.32 -5.31 7.18
N LYS A 109 -10.03 -6.42 6.92
CA LYS A 109 -11.18 -6.43 6.01
C LYS A 109 -12.29 -5.46 6.44
N GLU A 110 -12.57 -5.40 7.74
CA GLU A 110 -13.59 -4.51 8.29
C GLU A 110 -13.13 -3.06 8.30
N TRP A 111 -11.87 -2.85 8.70
CA TRP A 111 -11.24 -1.53 8.61
C TRP A 111 -11.24 -1.02 7.17
N PHE A 112 -10.82 -1.84 6.20
CA PHE A 112 -10.79 -1.50 4.78
C PHE A 112 -12.18 -1.10 4.25
N LYS A 113 -13.22 -1.85 4.61
CA LYS A 113 -14.61 -1.52 4.25
C LYS A 113 -15.02 -0.15 4.79
N LYS A 114 -14.78 0.09 6.08
CA LYS A 114 -15.15 1.33 6.78
C LYS A 114 -14.41 2.58 6.27
N HIS A 115 -13.22 2.41 5.70
CA HIS A 115 -12.34 3.51 5.34
C HIS A 115 -12.21 3.72 3.82
N PHE A 116 -12.47 2.71 3.00
CA PHE A 116 -12.34 2.82 1.54
C PHE A 116 -13.60 2.44 0.75
N GLN A 117 -14.57 1.74 1.36
CA GLN A 117 -15.78 1.29 0.65
C GLN A 117 -17.08 1.92 1.16
N SER A 118 -17.08 2.59 2.32
CA SER A 118 -18.21 3.41 2.75
C SER A 118 -18.11 4.81 2.12
N GLN A 119 -18.62 4.97 0.90
CA GLN A 119 -19.08 6.25 0.38
C GLN A 119 -20.59 6.20 0.25
#